data_AF-A0AAX6FP53-F1
#
_entry.id   AF-A0AAX6FP53-F1
#
_cell.length_a   1.000
_cell.length_b   1.000
_cell.length_c   1.000
_cell.angle_alpha   90.00
_cell.angle_beta   90.00
_cell.angle_gamma   90.00
#
_symmetry.space_group_name_H-M   'P 1'
#
loop_
_entity.id
_entity.type
_entity.pdbx_description
1 polymer ?
#
loop_
_entity_poly.entity_id
_entity_poly.type
_entity_poly.pdbx_seq_one_letter_code
_entity_poly.pdbx_strand_id
1 'polypeptide(L)'
;MGDTESSRRIYEEILAADPLSFEALFENAVLMDRCGEHAAALQRLESALEAADSEKSARDVKLILAQVKFLQKDVKEALEIYEELVREDPKDYRPWFCQGVIYSLTERNKEAREKFAKYKEKKFEVDAYLQSPLSRTKLFGMEDSYIPGRRECCKSIPLCFIIFLF
;
A
#
# COMPACT_ATOMS: atom_id res chain seq x y z
N MET A 1 -4.89 -25.20 6.50
CA MET A 1 -4.14 -25.67 5.31
C MET A 1 -4.99 -25.67 4.02
N GLY A 2 -6.32 -25.81 4.04
CA GLY A 2 -7.13 -25.78 2.81
C GLY A 2 -7.45 -24.39 2.22
N ASP A 3 -7.38 -23.33 3.02
CA ASP A 3 -7.77 -21.98 2.59
C ASP A 3 -6.69 -21.27 1.77
N THR A 4 -5.42 -21.55 2.07
CA THR A 4 -4.25 -20.93 1.46
C THR A 4 -4.09 -21.29 -0.02
N GLU A 5 -4.17 -22.58 -0.35
CA GLU A 5 -4.06 -23.06 -1.74
C GLU A 5 -5.24 -22.61 -2.61
N SER A 6 -6.44 -22.57 -2.02
CA SER A 6 -7.64 -22.08 -2.70
C SER A 6 -7.52 -20.58 -3.01
N SER A 7 -7.06 -19.80 -2.03
CA SER A 7 -6.82 -18.35 -2.19
C SER A 7 -5.75 -18.07 -3.25
N ARG A 8 -4.66 -18.86 -3.25
CA ARG A 8 -3.58 -18.74 -4.24
C ARG A 8 -4.10 -18.89 -5.67
N ARG A 9 -4.90 -19.93 -5.94
CA ARG A 9 -5.49 -20.16 -7.26
C ARG A 9 -6.37 -19.01 -7.71
N ILE A 10 -7.22 -18.48 -6.81
CA ILE A 10 -8.09 -17.34 -7.12
C ILE A 10 -7.25 -16.12 -7.52
N TYR A 11 -6.21 -15.79 -6.75
CA TYR A 11 -5.33 -14.67 -7.11
C TYR A 11 -4.56 -14.92 -8.40
N GLU A 12 -4.10 -16.14 -8.66
CA GLU A 12 -3.47 -16.50 -9.93
C GLU A 12 -4.42 -16.37 -11.12
N GLU A 13 -5.69 -16.75 -10.98
CA GLU A 13 -6.73 -16.56 -12.00
C GLU A 13 -7.00 -15.07 -12.25
N ILE A 14 -7.08 -14.26 -11.19
CA ILE A 14 -7.24 -12.80 -11.32
C ILE A 14 -6.02 -12.20 -12.03
N LEU A 15 -4.81 -12.60 -11.64
CA LEU A 15 -3.57 -12.13 -12.25
C LEU A 15 -3.37 -12.63 -13.68
N ALA A 16 -4.02 -13.73 -14.08
CA ALA A 16 -4.03 -14.18 -15.46
C ALA A 16 -4.95 -13.30 -16.33
N ALA A 17 -6.03 -12.75 -15.76
CA ALA A 17 -6.93 -11.84 -16.44
C ALA A 17 -6.42 -10.38 -16.42
N ASP A 18 -5.86 -9.94 -15.30
CA ASP A 18 -5.26 -8.62 -15.08
C ASP A 18 -3.92 -8.76 -14.34
N PRO A 19 -2.81 -8.86 -15.08
CA PRO A 19 -1.47 -9.03 -14.50
C PRO A 19 -1.01 -7.89 -13.60
N LEU A 20 -1.63 -6.71 -13.69
CA LEU A 20 -1.25 -5.50 -12.97
C LEU A 20 -2.29 -5.10 -11.90
N SER A 21 -3.20 -6.01 -11.56
CA SER A 21 -4.17 -5.79 -10.49
C SER A 21 -3.44 -5.62 -9.15
N PHE A 22 -3.43 -4.39 -8.63
CA PHE A 22 -2.74 -4.03 -7.39
C PHE A 22 -3.21 -4.90 -6.21
N GLU A 23 -4.53 -5.06 -6.04
CA GLU A 23 -5.13 -5.83 -4.94
C GLU A 23 -4.73 -7.31 -5.03
N ALA A 24 -4.84 -7.91 -6.21
CA ALA A 24 -4.49 -9.32 -6.39
C ALA A 24 -2.97 -9.58 -6.25
N LEU A 25 -2.12 -8.68 -6.78
CA LEU A 25 -0.67 -8.78 -6.63
C LEU A 25 -0.27 -8.68 -5.15
N PHE A 26 -0.86 -7.73 -4.43
CA PHE A 26 -0.58 -7.49 -3.03
C PHE A 26 -1.01 -8.68 -2.16
N GLU A 27 -2.26 -9.12 -2.27
CA GLU A 27 -2.77 -10.24 -1.47
C GLU A 27 -2.07 -11.55 -1.80
N ASN A 28 -1.72 -11.79 -3.08
CA ASN A 28 -0.91 -12.93 -3.49
C ASN A 28 0.48 -12.88 -2.84
N ALA A 29 1.16 -11.74 -2.86
CA ALA A 29 2.48 -11.59 -2.28
C ALA A 29 2.47 -11.75 -0.75
N VAL A 30 1.45 -11.22 -0.06
CA VAL A 30 1.26 -11.42 1.39
C VAL A 30 0.98 -12.89 1.72
N LEU A 31 0.18 -13.57 0.89
CA LEU A 31 -0.10 -14.99 1.04
C LEU A 31 1.18 -15.82 0.88
N MET A 32 1.99 -15.52 -0.13
CA MET A 32 3.29 -16.18 -0.36
C MET A 32 4.27 -15.95 0.80
N ASP A 33 4.33 -14.73 1.33
CA ASP A 33 5.14 -14.39 2.50
C ASP A 33 4.73 -15.21 3.74
N ARG A 34 3.42 -15.34 3.99
CA ARG A 34 2.87 -16.18 5.08
C ARG A 34 3.18 -17.67 4.90
N CYS A 35 3.41 -18.12 3.66
CA CYS A 35 3.80 -19.50 3.34
C CYS A 35 5.32 -19.73 3.45
N GLY A 36 6.11 -18.69 3.73
CA GLY A 36 7.57 -18.75 3.75
C GLY A 36 8.22 -18.66 2.36
N GLU A 37 7.43 -18.35 1.32
CA GLU A 37 7.86 -18.27 -0.08
C GLU A 37 8.35 -16.85 -0.42
N HIS A 38 9.19 -16.28 0.45
CA HIS A 38 9.64 -14.89 0.38
C HIS A 38 10.31 -14.52 -0.96
N ALA A 39 11.20 -15.40 -1.45
CA ALA A 39 11.93 -15.18 -2.70
C ALA A 39 11.01 -15.22 -3.92
N ALA A 40 10.04 -16.15 -3.92
CA ALA A 40 9.08 -16.27 -5.01
C ALA A 40 8.13 -15.06 -5.05
N ALA A 41 7.74 -14.53 -3.89
CA ALA A 41 6.94 -13.31 -3.80
C ALA A 41 7.67 -12.10 -4.43
N LEU A 42 8.96 -11.93 -4.11
CA LEU A 42 9.77 -10.86 -4.70
C LEU A 42 9.92 -11.02 -6.22
N GLN A 43 10.26 -12.21 -6.71
CA GLN A 43 10.38 -12.46 -8.15
C GLN A 43 9.09 -12.16 -8.91
N ARG A 44 7.93 -12.49 -8.31
CA ARG A 44 6.64 -12.21 -8.94
C ARG A 44 6.33 -10.72 -9.00
N LEU A 45 6.70 -9.97 -7.95
CA LEU A 45 6.57 -8.51 -7.95
C LEU A 45 7.54 -7.83 -8.92
N GLU A 46 8.76 -8.34 -9.05
CA GLU A 46 9.73 -7.87 -10.05
C GLU A 46 9.21 -8.10 -11.48
N SER A 47 8.65 -9.28 -11.75
CA SER A 47 8.01 -9.57 -13.05
C SER A 47 6.79 -8.66 -13.31
N ALA A 48 5.99 -8.37 -12.28
CA ALA A 48 4.87 -7.43 -12.40
C ALA A 48 5.35 -5.99 -12.66
N LEU A 49 6.51 -5.61 -12.10
CA LEU A 49 7.13 -4.32 -12.34
C LEU A 49 7.65 -4.19 -13.78
N GLU A 50 8.24 -5.26 -14.32
CA GLU A 50 8.67 -5.31 -15.73
C GLU A 50 7.49 -5.29 -16.71
N ALA A 51 6.37 -5.92 -16.33
CA ALA A 51 5.13 -5.91 -17.12
C ALA A 51 4.33 -4.60 -16.99
N ALA A 52 4.75 -3.66 -16.14
CA ALA A 52 4.02 -2.43 -15.91
C ALA A 52 4.12 -1.50 -17.12
N ASP A 53 3.02 -1.36 -17.86
CA ASP A 53 2.95 -0.50 -19.05
C ASP A 53 2.89 1.01 -18.74
N SER A 54 2.62 1.38 -17.48
CA SER A 54 2.49 2.79 -17.07
C SER A 54 3.32 3.10 -15.83
N GLU A 55 3.81 4.34 -15.76
CA GLU A 55 4.56 4.84 -14.60
C GLU A 55 3.73 4.74 -13.31
N LYS A 56 2.40 4.92 -13.40
CA LYS A 56 1.49 4.75 -12.27
C LYS A 56 1.46 3.29 -11.79
N SER A 57 1.30 2.34 -12.72
CA SER A 57 1.30 0.91 -12.41
C SER A 57 2.64 0.47 -11.81
N ALA A 58 3.76 0.97 -12.35
CA ALA A 58 5.09 0.68 -11.82
C ALA A 58 5.24 1.18 -10.37
N ARG A 59 4.76 2.39 -10.07
CA ARG A 59 4.74 2.95 -8.70
C ARG A 59 3.88 2.12 -7.75
N ASP A 60 2.71 1.68 -8.21
CA ASP A 60 1.80 0.83 -7.45
C ASP A 60 2.46 -0.53 -7.11
N VAL A 61 3.19 -1.14 -8.06
CA VAL A 61 3.96 -2.38 -7.78
C VAL A 61 5.14 -2.12 -6.85
N LYS A 62 5.89 -1.02 -7.01
CA LYS A 62 6.98 -0.61 -6.09
C LYS A 62 6.47 -0.41 -4.65
N LEU A 63 5.25 0.12 -4.47
CA LEU A 63 4.61 0.24 -3.16
C LEU A 63 4.38 -1.13 -2.50
N ILE A 64 3.93 -2.13 -3.26
CA ILE A 64 3.75 -3.50 -2.77
C ILE A 64 5.11 -4.11 -2.41
N LEU A 65 6.11 -3.94 -3.28
CA LEU A 65 7.47 -4.44 -3.07
C LEU A 65 8.08 -3.93 -1.76
N ALA A 66 7.94 -2.63 -1.49
CA ALA A 66 8.41 -2.03 -0.24
C ALA A 66 7.71 -2.60 1.01
N GLN A 67 6.41 -2.90 0.92
CA GLN A 67 5.66 -3.52 2.02
C GLN A 67 6.12 -4.96 2.27
N VAL A 68 6.35 -5.74 1.21
CA VAL A 68 6.83 -7.12 1.32
C VAL A 68 8.26 -7.17 1.87
N LYS A 69 9.15 -6.27 1.43
CA LYS A 69 10.49 -6.11 2.01
C LYS A 69 10.43 -5.77 3.50
N PHE A 70 9.49 -4.92 3.91
CA PHE A 70 9.27 -4.63 5.32
C PHE A 70 8.79 -5.86 6.11
N LEU A 71 7.88 -6.68 5.55
CA LEU A 71 7.45 -7.96 6.15
C LEU A 71 8.63 -8.92 6.33
N GLN A 72 9.56 -8.94 5.38
CA GLN A 72 10.79 -9.74 5.43
C GLN A 72 11.84 -9.20 6.43
N LYS A 73 11.53 -8.13 7.17
CA LYS A 73 12.41 -7.42 8.11
C LYS A 73 13.54 -6.63 7.45
N ASP A 74 13.51 -6.47 6.12
CA ASP A 74 14.43 -5.62 5.36
C ASP A 74 13.96 -4.16 5.38
N VAL A 75 13.98 -3.58 6.58
CA VAL A 75 13.52 -2.21 6.85
C VAL A 75 14.28 -1.17 6.01
N LYS A 76 15.59 -1.38 5.79
CA LYS A 76 16.43 -0.44 5.05
C LYS A 76 16.00 -0.35 3.59
N GLU A 77 15.93 -1.48 2.90
CA GLU A 77 15.48 -1.53 1.49
C GLU A 77 14.05 -1.02 1.35
N ALA A 78 13.14 -1.39 2.27
CA ALA A 78 11.78 -0.86 2.26
C ALA A 78 11.75 0.67 2.30
N LEU A 79 12.52 1.29 3.20
CA LEU A 79 12.60 2.75 3.32
C LEU A 79 13.21 3.40 2.08
N GLU A 80 14.24 2.79 1.47
CA GLU A 80 14.86 3.28 0.23
C GLU A 80 13.86 3.31 -0.93
N ILE A 81 13.07 2.24 -1.11
CA ILE A 81 12.01 2.20 -2.13
C ILE A 81 10.95 3.28 -1.87
N TYR A 82 10.52 3.47 -0.62
CA TYR A 82 9.58 4.56 -0.31
C TYR A 82 10.18 5.95 -0.56
N GLU A 83 11.47 6.15 -0.33
CA GLU A 83 12.12 7.42 -0.66
C GLU A 83 12.18 7.66 -2.17
N GLU A 84 12.43 6.61 -2.96
CA GLU A 84 12.36 6.67 -4.42
C GLU A 84 10.95 7.05 -4.89
N LEU A 85 9.93 6.38 -4.37
CA LEU A 85 8.53 6.69 -4.68
C LEU A 85 8.15 8.14 -4.36
N VAL A 86 8.64 8.68 -3.24
CA VAL A 86 8.43 10.09 -2.88
C VAL A 86 9.13 11.04 -3.85
N ARG A 87 10.31 10.66 -4.38
CA ARG A 87 11.05 11.48 -5.36
C ARG A 87 10.37 11.44 -6.73
N GLU A 88 9.84 10.29 -7.13
CA GLU A 88 9.08 10.12 -8.38
C GLU A 88 7.74 10.87 -8.34
N ASP A 89 6.99 10.72 -7.23
CA ASP A 89 5.73 11.42 -7.02
C ASP A 89 5.63 12.06 -5.64
N PRO A 90 6.05 13.33 -5.51
CA PRO A 90 5.90 14.06 -4.25
C PRO A 90 4.44 14.33 -3.86
N LYS A 91 3.48 14.14 -4.77
CA LYS A 91 2.05 14.32 -4.49
C LYS A 91 1.41 13.06 -3.92
N ASP A 92 2.04 11.91 -4.11
CA ASP A 92 1.55 10.66 -3.55
C ASP A 92 1.75 10.68 -2.03
N TYR A 93 0.64 10.65 -1.28
CA TYR A 93 0.65 10.65 0.17
C TYR A 93 0.94 9.26 0.75
N ARG A 94 0.76 8.19 -0.04
CA ARG A 94 0.82 6.80 0.42
C ARG A 94 2.21 6.42 0.95
N PRO A 95 3.33 6.73 0.25
CA PRO A 95 4.67 6.46 0.77
C PRO A 95 4.98 7.16 2.10
N TRP A 96 4.50 8.39 2.31
CA TRP A 96 4.71 9.13 3.57
C TRP A 96 4.04 8.45 4.76
N PHE A 97 2.84 7.91 4.56
CA PHE A 97 2.13 7.14 5.58
C PHE A 97 2.90 5.86 5.93
N CYS A 98 3.28 5.09 4.92
CA CYS A 98 4.03 3.84 5.11
C CYS A 98 5.37 4.07 5.81
N GLN A 99 6.13 5.09 5.42
CA GLN A 99 7.35 5.49 6.11
C GLN A 99 7.08 5.83 7.59
N GLY A 100 6.03 6.60 7.88
CA GLY A 100 5.63 6.93 9.25
C GLY A 100 5.33 5.70 10.11
N VAL A 101 4.62 4.71 9.55
CA VAL A 101 4.33 3.43 10.22
C VAL A 101 5.60 2.64 10.46
N ILE A 102 6.50 2.54 9.48
CA ILE A 102 7.78 1.83 9.62
C ILE A 102 8.65 2.47 10.70
N TYR A 103 8.76 3.81 10.73
CA TYR A 103 9.50 4.50 11.78
C TYR A 103 8.86 4.31 13.16
N SER A 104 7.52 4.23 13.24
CA SER A 104 6.82 3.94 14.49
C SER A 104 7.11 2.51 14.98
N LEU A 105 7.15 1.53 14.07
CA LEU A 105 7.43 0.13 14.39
C LEU A 105 8.91 -0.11 14.76
N THR A 106 9.82 0.75 14.27
CA THR A 106 11.27 0.71 14.58
C THR A 106 11.66 1.62 15.74
N GLU A 107 10.69 2.10 16.52
CA GLU A 107 10.85 2.98 17.68
C GLU A 107 11.49 4.37 17.38
N ARG A 108 11.62 4.73 16.11
CA ARG A 108 12.12 6.01 15.61
C ARG A 108 11.02 7.08 15.62
N ASN A 109 10.51 7.34 16.83
CA ASN A 109 9.33 8.18 17.06
C ASN A 109 9.45 9.62 16.54
N LYS A 110 10.66 10.20 16.51
CA LYS A 110 10.89 11.55 15.98
C LYS A 110 10.60 11.61 14.48
N GLU A 111 11.20 10.71 13.73
CA GLU A 111 11.05 10.62 12.27
C GLU A 111 9.64 10.19 11.88
N ALA A 112 9.04 9.27 12.64
CA ALA A 112 7.64 8.89 12.44
C ALA A 112 6.70 10.11 12.48
N ARG A 113 6.88 11.01 13.47
CA ARG A 113 6.07 12.23 13.58
C ARG A 113 6.27 13.18 12.40
N GLU A 114 7.51 13.34 11.93
CA GLU A 114 7.80 14.15 10.75
C GLU A 114 7.12 13.61 9.49
N LYS A 115 7.19 12.29 9.28
CA LYS A 115 6.55 11.64 8.13
C LYS A 115 5.03 11.69 8.21
N PHE A 116 4.44 11.50 9.39
CA PHE A 116 3.00 11.67 9.60
C PHE A 116 2.54 13.13 9.44
N ALA A 117 3.38 14.11 9.79
CA ALA A 117 3.09 15.52 9.54
C ALA A 117 3.03 15.82 8.04
N LYS A 118 4.02 15.34 7.27
CA LYS A 118 4.04 15.45 5.80
C LYS A 118 2.87 14.72 5.14
N TYR A 119 2.52 13.52 5.62
CA TYR A 119 1.33 12.80 5.17
C TYR A 119 0.06 13.64 5.34
N LYS A 120 -0.13 14.27 6.51
CA LYS A 120 -1.30 15.13 6.75
C LYS A 120 -1.30 16.33 5.79
N GLU A 121 -0.17 17.02 5.67
CA GLU A 121 -0.01 18.16 4.77
C GLU A 121 -0.39 17.79 3.33
N LYS A 122 0.11 16.66 2.82
CA LYS A 122 -0.18 16.20 1.46
C LYS A 122 -1.60 15.70 1.26
N LYS A 123 -2.18 15.02 2.25
CA LYS A 123 -3.59 14.62 2.20
C LYS A 123 -4.51 15.84 2.13
N PHE A 124 -4.27 16.86 2.98
CA PHE A 124 -5.03 18.10 2.94
C PHE A 124 -4.78 18.92 1.65
N GLU A 125 -3.60 18.86 1.05
CA GLU A 125 -3.31 19.47 -0.25
C GLU A 125 -4.14 18.81 -1.38
N VAL A 126 -4.24 17.48 -1.38
CA VAL A 126 -5.07 16.73 -2.34
C VAL A 126 -6.56 16.99 -2.11
N ASP A 127 -7.03 16.92 -0.86
CA ASP A 127 -8.43 17.21 -0.52
C ASP A 127 -8.79 18.67 -0.85
N ALA A 128 -7.90 19.64 -0.60
CA ALA A 128 -8.10 21.04 -0.98
C ALA A 128 -8.10 21.25 -2.50
N TYR A 129 -7.28 20.51 -3.25
CA TYR A 129 -7.27 20.54 -4.71
C TYR A 129 -8.60 20.03 -5.31
N LEU A 130 -9.17 18.98 -4.71
CA LEU A 130 -10.48 18.43 -5.09
C LEU A 130 -11.64 19.38 -4.74
N GLN A 131 -11.50 20.21 -3.70
CA GLN A 131 -12.47 21.23 -3.29
C GLN A 131 -12.37 22.55 -4.07
N SER A 132 -11.41 22.68 -5.00
CA SER A 132 -11.29 23.88 -5.84
C SER A 132 -12.52 24.02 -6.77
N PRO A 133 -13.02 25.24 -7.04
CA PRO A 133 -14.24 25.44 -7.85
C PRO A 133 -14.17 24.87 -9.28
N LEU A 134 -12.98 24.53 -9.78
CA LEU A 134 -12.75 23.98 -11.12
C LEU A 134 -13.10 22.47 -11.25
N SER A 135 -13.13 21.71 -10.16
CA SER A 135 -13.53 20.28 -10.14
C SER A 135 -15.01 20.05 -9.84
N ARG A 136 -15.74 21.10 -9.43
CA ARG A 136 -17.12 21.01 -8.92
C ARG A 136 -18.20 20.79 -9.99
N THR A 137 -17.83 20.66 -11.27
CA THR A 137 -18.78 20.45 -12.37
C THR A 137 -19.07 18.98 -12.70
N LYS A 138 -18.47 17.99 -12.01
CA LYS A 138 -18.71 16.56 -12.33
C LYS A 138 -18.99 15.58 -11.20
N LEU A 139 -19.08 16.01 -9.94
CA LEU A 139 -19.29 15.11 -8.79
C LEU A 139 -20.46 15.57 -7.89
N PHE A 140 -21.57 15.97 -8.51
CA PHE A 140 -22.85 16.06 -7.80
C PHE A 140 -23.54 14.70 -7.92
N GLY A 141 -23.51 13.90 -6.86
CA GLY A 141 -24.36 12.72 -6.73
C GLY A 141 -23.86 11.62 -5.81
N MET A 142 -23.65 11.89 -4.51
CA MET A 142 -24.27 11.12 -3.42
C MET A 142 -23.81 11.63 -2.05
N GLU A 143 -24.80 11.80 -1.19
CA GLU A 143 -24.76 12.39 0.15
C GLU A 143 -24.11 11.48 1.21
N ASP A 144 -23.69 12.14 2.28
CA ASP A 144 -23.38 11.66 3.61
C ASP A 144 -24.14 10.40 4.08
N SER A 145 -23.39 9.42 4.59
CA SER A 145 -23.85 8.65 5.76
C SER A 145 -22.69 8.06 6.55
N TYR A 146 -22.43 8.71 7.69
CA TYR A 146 -21.93 8.18 8.95
C TYR A 146 -22.19 6.66 9.18
N ILE A 147 -21.16 5.86 9.51
CA ILE A 147 -21.33 4.54 10.13
C ILE A 147 -20.48 4.45 11.41
N PRO A 148 -21.09 4.39 12.60
CA PRO A 148 -20.39 4.16 13.85
C PRO A 148 -20.25 2.66 14.15
N GLY A 149 -19.08 2.26 14.66
CA GLY A 149 -18.91 1.06 15.48
C GLY A 149 -18.33 -0.18 14.80
N ARG A 150 -17.07 -0.51 15.13
CA ARG A 150 -16.70 -1.88 15.53
C ARG A 150 -15.66 -1.82 16.65
N ARG A 151 -15.96 -2.60 17.70
CA ARG A 151 -15.20 -2.75 18.94
C ARG A 151 -13.93 -3.58 18.70
N GLU A 152 -12.89 -3.20 19.42
CA GLU A 152 -11.90 -4.05 20.10
C GLU A 152 -11.58 -5.43 19.47
N CYS A 153 -10.45 -5.49 18.77
CA CYS A 153 -9.57 -6.65 18.84
C CYS A 153 -8.18 -6.18 19.32
N CYS A 154 -7.89 -6.54 20.55
CA CYS A 154 -6.62 -6.37 21.23
C CYS A 154 -5.66 -7.49 20.78
N LYS A 155 -4.37 -7.12 20.63
CA LYS A 155 -3.16 -7.96 20.53
C LYS A 155 -2.83 -8.53 19.13
N SER A 156 -1.66 -8.13 18.63
CA SER A 156 -1.14 -8.25 17.25
C SER A 156 -1.84 -7.33 16.26
N ILE A 157 -1.25 -6.16 16.01
CA ILE A 157 -1.55 -5.34 14.84
C ILE A 157 -0.88 -6.07 13.66
N PRO A 158 -1.60 -6.83 12.81
CA PRO A 158 -1.00 -7.33 11.59
C PRO A 158 -0.95 -6.13 10.62
N LEU A 159 -0.03 -6.15 9.67
CA LEU A 159 0.03 -5.15 8.60
C LEU A 159 -1.30 -4.92 7.86
N CYS A 160 -2.34 -5.75 8.07
CA CYS A 160 -3.73 -5.53 7.66
C CYS A 160 -4.31 -4.14 7.97
N PHE A 161 -3.80 -3.41 8.96
CA PHE A 161 -4.27 -2.03 9.21
C PHE A 161 -3.73 -1.01 8.19
N ILE A 162 -2.61 -1.30 7.51
CA ILE A 162 -2.11 -0.50 6.39
C ILE A 162 -2.92 -0.81 5.11
N ILE A 163 -3.45 -2.02 5.01
CA ILE A 163 -4.15 -2.58 3.84
C ILE A 163 -5.52 -1.93 3.61
N PHE A 164 -6.21 -1.46 4.67
CA PHE A 164 -7.55 -0.88 4.58
C PHE A 164 -7.58 0.65 4.43
N LEU A 165 -6.44 1.31 4.23
CA LEU A 165 -6.31 2.77 4.15
C LEU A 165 -6.03 3.31 2.73
N PHE A 166 -6.01 2.43 1.73
CA PHE A 166 -5.96 2.78 0.30
C PHE A 166 -7.17 2.25 -0.45
#